data_AF-A0A7S4A8W5-F1
#
_entry.id   AF-A0A7S4A8W5-F1
#
_cell.length_a   1.000
_cell.length_b   1.000
_cell.length_c   1.000
_cell.angle_alpha   90.00
_cell.angle_beta   90.00
_cell.angle_gamma   90.00
#
_symmetry.space_group_name_H-M   'P 1'
#
loop_
_entity.id
_entity.type
_entity.pdbx_description
1 polymer ?
#
loop_
_entity_poly.entity_id
_entity_poly.type
_entity_poly.pdbx_seq_one_letter_code
_entity_poly.pdbx_strand_id
1 'polypeptide(L)'
;MGLTNAELGLVLTTVAGSATALGAAVVFSERLVQLASKPFLAGALGLSSGVMLYVSFVEIFVKALDGFADSSAFGDSDAYLMATAALFGGMGFMSGLDALVHWLDPNRSAHHASDPRKHMADPAPDLAPCCELDDGVFDEIERRRAAAAAGAPAA
;
A
#
# COMPACT_ATOMS: atom_id res chain seq x y z
N MET A 1 21.13 -23.43 -21.48
CA MET A 1 21.96 -22.31 -20.96
C MET A 1 21.62 -22.19 -19.49
N GLY A 2 22.53 -22.60 -18.61
CA GLY A 2 22.33 -22.59 -17.17
C GLY A 2 22.64 -21.21 -16.62
N LEU A 3 21.61 -20.47 -16.23
CA LEU A 3 21.76 -19.23 -15.47
C LEU A 3 21.90 -19.60 -14.00
N THR A 4 22.89 -19.01 -13.33
CA THR A 4 23.08 -19.14 -11.89
C THR A 4 22.00 -18.36 -11.13
N ASN A 5 21.71 -18.73 -9.88
CA ASN A 5 20.69 -18.04 -9.06
C ASN A 5 20.93 -16.52 -8.95
N ALA A 6 22.21 -16.10 -8.95
CA ALA A 6 22.59 -14.70 -8.89
C ALA A 6 22.23 -13.94 -10.19
N GLU A 7 22.50 -14.54 -11.35
CA GLU A 7 22.14 -13.95 -12.65
C GLU A 7 20.62 -13.88 -12.82
N LEU A 8 19.91 -14.94 -12.42
CA LEU A 8 18.45 -14.97 -12.43
C LEU A 8 17.87 -13.88 -11.52
N GLY A 9 18.36 -13.78 -10.29
CA GLY A 9 17.94 -12.74 -9.35
C GLY A 9 18.17 -11.32 -9.88
N LEU A 10 19.32 -11.07 -10.50
CA LEU A 10 19.64 -9.76 -11.09
C LEU A 10 18.66 -9.40 -12.22
N VAL A 11 18.34 -10.35 -13.11
CA VAL A 11 17.37 -10.13 -14.20
C VAL A 11 15.98 -9.84 -13.62
N LEU A 12 15.51 -10.64 -12.66
CA LEU A 12 14.21 -10.44 -12.02
C LEU A 12 14.11 -9.08 -11.31
N THR A 13 15.12 -8.68 -10.54
CA THR A 13 15.15 -7.37 -9.86
C THR A 13 15.20 -6.22 -10.85
N THR A 14 15.95 -6.35 -11.96
CA THR A 14 16.01 -5.31 -12.99
C THR A 14 14.66 -5.15 -13.68
N VAL A 15 13.98 -6.26 -13.99
CA VAL A 15 12.63 -6.24 -14.57
C VAL A 15 11.63 -5.61 -13.60
N ALA A 16 11.64 -6.02 -12.32
CA ALA A 16 10.77 -5.45 -11.29
C ALA A 16 10.98 -3.92 -11.12
N GLY A 17 12.24 -3.49 -11.03
CA GLY A 17 12.59 -2.07 -10.93
C GLY A 17 12.19 -1.27 -12.18
N SER A 18 12.32 -1.86 -13.37
CA SER A 18 11.87 -1.23 -14.61
C SER A 18 10.35 -1.05 -14.66
N ALA A 19 9.58 -2.01 -14.14
CA ALA A 19 8.13 -1.92 -14.04
C ALA A 19 7.71 -0.77 -13.10
N THR A 20 8.36 -0.61 -11.95
CA THR A 20 8.13 0.52 -11.03
C THR A 20 8.53 1.85 -11.68
N ALA A 21 9.68 1.91 -12.38
CA ALA A 21 10.13 3.12 -13.07
C ALA A 21 9.16 3.53 -14.19
N LEU A 22 8.63 2.58 -14.95
CA LEU A 22 7.59 2.84 -15.95
C LEU A 22 6.30 3.35 -15.29
N GLY A 23 5.87 2.75 -14.17
CA GLY A 23 4.72 3.24 -13.40
C GLY A 23 4.91 4.67 -12.88
N ALA A 24 6.11 5.01 -12.41
CA ALA A 24 6.45 6.36 -11.98
C ALA A 24 6.52 7.36 -13.15
N ALA A 25 7.00 6.92 -14.33
CA ALA A 25 7.10 7.77 -15.51
C ALA A 25 5.72 8.26 -16.01
N VAL A 26 4.65 7.51 -15.75
CA VAL A 26 3.26 7.88 -16.10
C VAL A 26 2.85 9.20 -15.44
N VAL A 27 3.41 9.57 -14.28
CA VAL A 27 3.09 10.81 -13.55
C VAL A 27 3.52 12.06 -14.30
N PHE A 28 4.52 11.98 -15.20
CA PHE A 28 4.98 13.14 -15.98
C PHE A 28 4.06 13.51 -17.15
N SER A 29 3.08 12.67 -17.48
CA SER A 29 2.12 12.98 -18.54
C SER A 29 0.80 13.48 -17.94
N GLU A 30 0.52 14.78 -18.08
CA GLU A 30 -0.70 15.39 -17.54
C GLU A 30 -1.99 14.70 -18.05
N ARG A 31 -1.98 14.18 -19.29
CA ARG A 31 -3.11 13.39 -19.81
C ARG A 31 -3.31 12.09 -19.05
N LEU A 32 -2.24 11.36 -18.73
CA LEU A 32 -2.34 10.07 -18.05
C LEU A 32 -2.71 10.25 -16.58
N VAL A 33 -2.24 11.33 -15.94
CA VAL A 33 -2.63 11.71 -14.58
C VAL A 33 -4.12 12.05 -14.50
N GLN A 34 -4.68 12.71 -15.52
CA GLN A 34 -6.12 12.96 -15.60
C GLN A 34 -6.95 11.66 -15.77
N LEU A 35 -6.41 10.63 -16.43
CA LEU A 35 -7.05 9.31 -16.55
C LEU A 35 -6.94 8.47 -15.28
N ALA A 36 -5.90 8.68 -14.47
CA ALA A 36 -5.70 8.06 -13.16
C ALA A 36 -6.67 8.67 -12.13
N SER A 37 -7.96 8.43 -12.33
CA SER A 37 -9.01 8.87 -11.43
C SER A 37 -8.84 8.23 -10.04
N LYS A 38 -9.23 8.96 -8.99
CA LYS A 38 -9.20 8.52 -7.59
C LYS A 38 -9.69 7.06 -7.36
N PRO A 39 -10.84 6.61 -7.93
CA PRO A 39 -11.28 5.23 -7.74
C PRO A 39 -10.40 4.20 -8.46
N PHE A 40 -9.83 4.54 -9.63
CA PHE A 40 -8.91 3.66 -10.33
C PHE A 40 -7.59 3.50 -9.53
N LEU A 41 -7.07 4.59 -8.99
CA LEU A 41 -5.86 4.56 -8.17
C LEU A 41 -6.08 3.77 -6.87
N ALA A 42 -7.21 3.97 -6.19
CA ALA A 42 -7.58 3.19 -5.00
C ALA A 42 -7.69 1.69 -5.32
N GLY A 43 -8.32 1.33 -6.45
CA GLY A 43 -8.38 -0.06 -6.92
C GLY A 43 -7.02 -0.66 -7.25
N ALA A 44 -6.14 0.09 -7.91
CA ALA A 44 -4.78 -0.35 -8.22
C ALA A 44 -3.91 -0.54 -6.97
N LEU A 45 -4.01 0.38 -5.99
CA LEU A 45 -3.30 0.28 -4.71
C LEU A 45 -3.80 -0.91 -3.88
N GLY A 46 -5.11 -1.12 -3.83
CA GLY A 46 -5.72 -2.28 -3.16
C GLY A 46 -5.35 -3.61 -3.82
N LEU A 47 -5.30 -3.66 -5.16
CA LEU A 47 -4.84 -4.84 -5.89
C LEU A 47 -3.35 -5.13 -5.61
N SER A 48 -2.51 -4.10 -5.55
CA SER A 48 -1.08 -4.24 -5.22
C SER A 48 -0.86 -4.73 -3.78
N SER A 49 -1.59 -4.18 -2.81
CA SER A 49 -1.48 -4.63 -1.41
C SER A 49 -2.03 -6.04 -1.23
N GLY A 50 -3.11 -6.40 -1.95
CA GLY A 50 -3.68 -7.74 -1.96
C GLY A 50 -2.72 -8.81 -2.48
N VAL A 51 -2.05 -8.57 -3.62
CA VAL A 51 -1.04 -9.49 -4.16
C VAL A 51 0.11 -9.67 -3.16
N MET A 52 0.57 -8.59 -2.52
CA MET A 52 1.65 -8.68 -1.53
C MET A 52 1.24 -9.46 -0.27
N LEU A 53 -0.01 -9.32 0.20
CA LEU A 53 -0.54 -10.11 1.32
C LEU A 53 -0.66 -11.59 0.96
N TYR A 54 -1.14 -11.92 -0.24
CA TYR A 54 -1.21 -13.30 -0.72
C TYR A 54 0.18 -13.96 -0.73
N VAL A 55 1.17 -13.29 -1.35
CA VAL A 55 2.55 -13.80 -1.40
C VAL A 55 3.11 -13.99 0.01
N SER A 56 2.86 -13.03 0.91
CA SER A 56 3.36 -13.10 2.29
C SER A 56 2.79 -14.30 3.07
N PHE A 57 1.46 -14.49 3.04
CA PHE A 57 0.80 -15.53 3.84
C PHE A 57 0.82 -16.92 3.20
N VAL A 58 0.71 -17.01 1.88
CA VAL A 58 0.59 -18.32 1.19
C VAL A 58 1.94 -18.85 0.74
N GLU A 59 2.83 -17.97 0.27
CA GLU A 59 4.10 -18.41 -0.29
C GLU A 59 5.26 -18.31 0.68
N ILE A 60 5.41 -17.19 1.39
CA ILE A 60 6.56 -16.95 2.28
C ILE A 60 6.36 -17.65 3.62
N PHE A 61 5.17 -17.60 4.20
CA PHE A 61 4.91 -18.25 5.49
C PHE A 61 5.16 -19.77 5.44
N VAL A 62 4.71 -20.45 4.39
CA VAL A 62 4.94 -21.91 4.21
C VAL A 62 6.43 -22.21 4.03
N LYS A 63 7.14 -21.43 3.20
CA LYS A 63 8.60 -21.58 3.05
C LYS A 63 9.36 -21.33 4.37
N ALA A 64 8.86 -20.42 5.20
CA ALA A 64 9.42 -20.16 6.52
C ALA A 64 9.19 -21.35 7.46
N LEU A 65 7.99 -21.95 7.47
CA LEU A 65 7.71 -23.17 8.24
C LEU A 65 8.65 -24.31 7.87
N ASP A 66 8.79 -24.60 6.57
CA ASP A 66 9.70 -25.64 6.08
C ASP A 66 11.15 -25.34 6.50
N GLY A 67 11.60 -24.09 6.35
CA GLY A 67 12.95 -23.67 6.77
C GLY A 67 13.20 -23.79 8.27
N PHE A 68 12.19 -23.51 9.11
CA PHE A 68 12.30 -23.67 10.57
C PHE A 68 12.18 -25.14 11.02
N ALA A 69 11.40 -25.96 10.32
CA ALA A 69 11.27 -27.39 10.60
C ALA A 69 12.54 -28.17 10.21
N ASP A 70 13.19 -27.81 9.11
CA ASP A 70 14.47 -28.38 8.69
C ASP A 70 15.63 -27.96 9.59
N SER A 71 15.47 -26.84 10.31
CA SER A 71 16.41 -26.39 11.32
C SER A 71 16.24 -27.28 12.55
N SER A 72 17.13 -28.28 12.71
CA SER A 72 17.13 -29.36 13.73
C SER A 72 17.07 -28.94 15.22
N ALA A 73 16.79 -27.68 15.54
CA ALA A 73 16.67 -27.10 16.86
C ALA A 73 15.22 -26.96 17.36
N PHE A 74 14.21 -27.08 16.48
CA PHE A 74 12.81 -26.81 16.82
C PHE A 74 11.93 -27.96 16.31
N GLY A 75 11.05 -28.51 17.15
CA GLY A 75 10.07 -29.51 16.70
C GLY A 75 8.98 -28.89 15.80
N ASP A 76 8.18 -29.71 15.14
CA ASP A 76 7.12 -29.25 14.20
C ASP A 76 6.19 -28.17 14.80
N SER A 77 5.91 -28.25 16.11
CA SER A 77 5.06 -27.28 16.80
C SER A 77 5.77 -25.95 17.11
N ASP A 78 7.10 -25.97 17.27
CA ASP A 78 7.90 -24.77 17.55
C ASP A 78 8.21 -23.98 16.28
N ALA A 79 8.33 -24.66 15.13
CA ALA A 79 8.51 -24.01 13.83
C ALA A 79 7.36 -23.04 13.50
N TYR A 80 6.13 -23.40 13.85
CA TYR A 80 4.96 -22.54 13.65
C TYR A 80 4.97 -21.31 14.54
N LEU A 81 5.40 -21.46 15.79
CA LEU A 81 5.55 -20.34 16.73
C LEU A 81 6.63 -19.37 16.25
N MET A 82 7.78 -19.88 15.78
CA MET A 82 8.86 -19.04 15.27
C MET A 82 8.51 -18.34 13.96
N ALA A 83 7.86 -19.03 13.02
CA ALA A 83 7.40 -18.42 11.77
C ALA A 83 6.41 -17.27 12.04
N THR A 84 5.45 -17.50 12.95
CA THR A 84 4.47 -16.48 13.34
C THR A 84 5.15 -15.32 14.08
N ALA A 85 6.08 -15.60 15.00
CA ALA A 85 6.84 -14.57 15.71
C ALA A 85 7.72 -13.74 14.76
N ALA A 86 8.34 -14.36 13.74
CA ALA A 86 9.12 -13.66 12.74
C ALA A 86 8.25 -12.77 11.84
N LEU A 87 7.06 -13.24 11.46
CA LEU A 87 6.09 -12.47 10.67
C LEU A 87 5.62 -11.22 11.44
N PHE A 88 5.10 -11.40 12.66
CA PHE A 88 4.65 -10.28 13.49
C PHE A 88 5.80 -9.39 13.96
N GLY A 89 6.98 -9.97 14.20
CA GLY A 89 8.21 -9.23 14.47
C GLY A 89 8.60 -8.33 13.30
N GLY A 90 8.48 -8.81 12.06
CA GLY A 90 8.70 -8.01 10.86
C GLY A 90 7.68 -6.88 10.71
N MET A 91 6.40 -7.12 10.99
CA MET A 91 5.36 -6.07 11.00
C MET A 91 5.66 -5.01 12.06
N GLY A 92 5.99 -5.43 13.28
CA GLY A 92 6.38 -4.52 14.37
C GLY A 92 7.64 -3.72 14.04
N PHE A 93 8.62 -4.35 13.38
CA PHE A 93 9.83 -3.67 12.93
C PHE A 93 9.53 -2.59 11.87
N MET A 94 8.68 -2.88 10.88
CA MET A 94 8.27 -1.87 9.89
C MET A 94 7.46 -0.74 10.51
N SER A 95 6.56 -1.05 11.45
CA SER A 95 5.85 -0.04 12.23
C SER A 95 6.81 0.85 13.04
N GLY A 96 7.86 0.26 13.62
CA GLY A 96 8.92 0.99 14.30
C GLY A 96 9.75 1.88 13.37
N LEU A 97 10.04 1.43 12.14
CA LEU A 97 10.72 2.24 11.14
C LEU A 97 9.87 3.44 10.70
N ASP A 98 8.58 3.25 10.51
CA ASP A 98 7.65 4.35 10.21
C ASP A 98 7.61 5.39 11.33
N ALA A 99 7.50 4.94 12.59
CA ALA A 99 7.56 5.81 13.76
C ALA A 99 8.91 6.54 13.89
N LEU A 100 10.02 5.86 13.57
CA LEU A 100 11.36 6.45 13.58
C LEU A 100 11.52 7.51 12.49
N VAL A 101 11.04 7.25 11.28
CA VAL A 101 11.04 8.21 10.17
C VAL A 101 10.21 9.44 10.56
N HIS A 102 9.05 9.23 11.17
CA HIS A 102 8.18 10.33 11.61
C HIS A 102 8.79 11.14 12.77
N TRP A 103 9.59 10.52 13.65
CA TRP A 103 10.36 11.22 14.66
C TRP A 103 11.55 12.00 14.07
N LEU A 104 12.17 11.48 13.00
CA LEU A 104 13.32 12.08 12.35
C LEU A 104 12.95 13.25 11.43
N ASP A 105 11.73 13.30 10.90
CA ASP A 105 11.22 14.46 10.16
C ASP A 105 10.95 15.64 11.13
N PRO A 106 11.80 16.69 11.13
CA PRO A 106 11.66 17.82 12.04
C PRO A 106 10.49 18.75 11.65
N ASN A 107 9.83 18.50 10.52
CA ASN A 107 8.75 19.30 9.99
C ASN A 107 7.42 18.51 10.04
N ARG A 108 6.83 18.42 11.25
CA ARG A 108 5.48 17.87 11.54
C ARG A 108 4.33 18.45 10.69
N SER A 109 4.62 19.39 9.80
CA SER A 109 3.70 20.07 8.89
C SER A 109 3.42 19.29 7.59
N ALA A 110 4.17 18.23 7.27
CA ALA A 110 4.02 17.51 6.00
C ALA A 110 2.65 16.82 5.84
N HIS A 111 1.99 16.43 6.94
CA HIS A 111 0.63 15.89 6.89
C HIS A 111 -0.44 16.93 6.48
N HIS A 112 -0.12 18.23 6.52
CA HIS A 112 -0.99 19.29 6.00
C HIS A 112 -0.69 19.65 4.54
N ALA A 113 0.40 19.17 3.95
CA ALA A 113 0.71 19.45 2.54
C ALA A 113 -0.28 18.72 1.60
N SER A 114 -0.73 17.54 1.99
CA SER A 114 -1.77 16.73 1.35
C SER A 114 -3.16 16.97 1.98
N ASP A 115 -3.47 18.20 2.39
CA ASP A 115 -4.83 18.60 2.77
C ASP A 115 -5.67 18.81 1.48
N PRO A 116 -6.61 17.90 1.16
CA PRO A 116 -7.41 18.01 -0.06
C PRO A 116 -8.31 19.24 -0.07
N ARG A 117 -8.57 19.86 1.10
CA ARG A 117 -9.37 21.09 1.21
C ARG A 117 -8.74 22.26 0.45
N LYS A 118 -7.41 22.28 0.33
CA LYS A 118 -6.66 23.33 -0.40
C LYS A 118 -6.91 23.32 -1.91
N HIS A 119 -7.41 22.19 -2.43
CA HIS A 119 -7.65 21.96 -3.86
C HIS A 119 -9.15 21.71 -4.16
N MET A 120 -10.05 21.92 -3.19
CA MET A 120 -11.50 21.87 -3.37
C MET A 120 -12.04 23.28 -3.58
N ALA A 121 -12.85 23.48 -4.62
CA ALA A 121 -13.47 24.77 -4.93
C ALA A 121 -14.56 25.18 -3.91
N ASP A 122 -15.10 24.21 -3.14
CA ASP A 122 -16.07 24.45 -2.08
C ASP A 122 -15.89 23.38 -0.97
N PRO A 123 -15.06 23.64 0.05
CA PRO A 123 -14.86 22.68 1.13
C PRO A 123 -16.12 22.65 2.02
N ALA A 124 -16.72 21.46 2.17
CA ALA A 124 -17.80 21.27 3.13
C ALA A 124 -17.33 21.70 4.54
N PRO A 125 -18.17 22.41 5.31
CA PRO A 125 -17.75 23.04 6.57
C PRO A 125 -17.36 22.06 7.69
N ASP A 126 -17.47 20.74 7.50
CA ASP A 126 -17.22 19.70 8.50
C ASP A 126 -16.31 18.55 8.04
N LEU A 127 -15.53 18.71 6.96
CA LEU A 127 -14.68 17.64 6.45
C LEU A 127 -13.64 17.21 7.50
N ALA A 128 -13.75 15.96 7.96
CA ALA A 128 -12.84 15.38 8.95
C ALA A 128 -11.36 15.44 8.48
N PRO A 129 -10.39 15.59 9.40
CA PRO A 129 -8.97 15.56 9.05
C PRO A 129 -8.61 14.26 8.31
N CYS A 130 -7.58 14.28 7.45
CA CYS A 130 -7.11 13.06 6.74
C CYS A 130 -6.78 11.87 7.67
N CYS A 131 -6.62 12.12 8.97
CA CYS A 131 -6.42 11.11 10.00
C CYS A 131 -7.69 10.27 10.30
N GLU A 132 -8.86 10.69 9.83
CA GLU A 132 -10.17 10.03 10.01
C GLU A 132 -10.85 9.72 8.65
N LEU A 133 -10.05 9.37 7.64
CA LEU A 133 -10.55 8.80 6.39
C LEU A 133 -11.11 7.39 6.67
N ASP A 134 -12.29 7.36 7.27
CA ASP A 134 -13.11 6.19 7.56
C ASP A 134 -14.28 6.09 6.56
N ASP A 135 -15.00 4.97 6.58
CA ASP A 135 -15.99 4.49 5.61
C ASP A 135 -17.07 5.53 5.20
N GLY A 136 -17.28 6.58 6.00
CA GLY A 136 -18.19 7.70 5.70
C GLY A 136 -17.81 8.55 4.47
N VAL A 137 -16.54 8.59 4.06
CA VAL A 137 -16.13 9.32 2.84
C VAL A 137 -16.59 8.60 1.57
N PHE A 138 -16.59 7.27 1.59
CA PHE A 138 -17.07 6.46 0.45
C PHE A 138 -18.59 6.61 0.28
N ASP A 139 -19.35 6.55 1.37
CA ASP A 139 -20.80 6.75 1.39
C ASP A 139 -21.21 8.14 0.86
N GLU A 140 -20.46 9.19 1.21
CA GLU A 140 -20.72 10.55 0.72
C GLU A 140 -20.40 10.71 -0.78
N ILE A 141 -19.32 10.09 -1.27
CA ILE A 141 -19.00 10.06 -2.71
C ILE A 141 -20.10 9.35 -3.49
N GLU A 142 -20.65 8.26 -2.94
CA GLU A 142 -21.70 7.47 -3.57
C GLU A 142 -23.04 8.21 -3.58
N ARG A 143 -23.40 8.91 -2.48
CA ARG A 143 -24.54 9.84 -2.44
C ARG A 143 -24.42 10.98 -3.45
N ARG A 144 -23.25 11.61 -3.55
CA ARG A 144 -23.03 12.71 -4.51
C ARG A 144 -23.09 12.23 -5.96
N ARG A 145 -22.59 11.02 -6.24
CA ARG A 145 -22.75 10.39 -7.56
C ARG A 145 -24.20 10.06 -7.86
N ALA A 146 -24.95 9.55 -6.88
CA ALA A 146 -26.38 9.31 -7.02
C ALA A 146 -27.18 10.60 -7.24
N ALA A 147 -26.86 11.68 -6.51
CA ALA A 147 -27.50 12.99 -6.68
C ALA A 147 -27.16 13.66 -8.02
N ALA A 148 -25.90 13.56 -8.46
CA ALA A 148 -25.47 14.06 -9.77
C ALA A 148 -26.07 13.24 -10.94
N ALA A 149 -26.22 11.93 -10.77
CA ALA A 149 -26.90 11.06 -11.74
C ALA A 149 -28.42 11.32 -11.79
N ALA A 150 -29.01 11.82 -10.70
CA ALA A 150 -30.43 12.17 -10.61
C ALA A 150 -30.77 13.57 -11.14
N GLY A 151 -29.78 14.39 -11.53
CA GLY A 151 -30.00 15.71 -12.12
C GLY A 151 -30.56 16.78 -11.16
N ALA A 152 -30.38 16.63 -9.85
CA ALA A 152 -30.86 17.61 -8.87
C ALA A 152 -29.97 18.87 -8.87
N PRO A 153 -30.53 20.10 -8.92
CA PRO A 153 -29.74 21.32 -8.81
C PRO A 153 -29.16 21.44 -7.39
N ALA A 154 -27.87 21.75 -7.30
CA ALA A 154 -27.22 22.12 -6.05
C ALA A 154 -27.90 23.38 -5.51
N ALA A 155 -28.47 23.27 -4.30
CA ALA A 155 -29.07 24.37 -3.56
C ALA A 155 -28.13 24.79 -2.42
#